data_AF-A0A2A5MAS4-F1
#
_entry.id   AF-A0A2A5MAS4-F1
#
_cell.length_a   1.000
_cell.length_b   1.000
_cell.length_c   1.000
_cell.angle_alpha   90.00
_cell.angle_beta   90.00
_cell.angle_gamma   90.00
#
_symmetry.space_group_name_H-M   'P 1'
#
loop_
_entity.id
_entity.type
_entity.pdbx_description
1 polymer ?
#
loop_
_entity_poly.entity_id
_entity_poly.type
_entity_poly.pdbx_seq_one_letter_code
_entity_poly.pdbx_strand_id
1 'polypeptide(L)'
;FKDEGEHLAFGGHVDVVPAGEGWSSDAFVPMEKEGFIYARGAQDMKSGVAAFVDAVKNADFKGARLSLILTSDEEGEAIYGTKAVLEWMQERDMLPDYAVVAE
;
A
#
# COMPACT_ATOMS: atom_id res chain seq x y z
N PHE A 1 -10.09 12.02 11.97
CA PHE A 1 -10.53 10.63 11.79
C PHE A 1 -11.41 10.29 12.97
N LYS A 2 -12.59 9.69 12.76
CA LYS A 2 -13.46 9.31 13.86
C LYS A 2 -12.92 8.03 14.51
N ASP A 3 -12.99 7.96 15.84
CA ASP A 3 -12.62 6.76 16.59
C ASP A 3 -13.76 5.72 16.65
N GLU A 4 -14.91 6.04 16.07
CA GLU A 4 -16.13 5.22 16.08
C GLU A 4 -16.73 5.11 14.66
N GLY A 5 -17.32 3.95 14.35
CA GLY A 5 -17.92 3.61 13.05
C GLY A 5 -17.19 2.49 12.31
N GLU A 6 -17.67 2.13 11.11
CA GLU A 6 -17.01 1.13 10.26
C GLU A 6 -15.55 1.53 9.97
N HIS A 7 -14.64 0.57 10.08
CA HIS A 7 -13.21 0.75 9.89
C HIS A 7 -12.75 0.07 8.59
N LEU A 8 -12.33 0.89 7.63
CA LEU A 8 -11.72 0.46 6.38
C LEU A 8 -10.20 0.62 6.43
N ALA A 9 -9.48 -0.45 6.15
CA ALA A 9 -8.03 -0.44 5.94
C ALA A 9 -7.67 -0.55 4.46
N PHE A 10 -6.73 0.29 4.05
CA PHE A 10 -6.01 0.19 2.79
C PHE A 10 -4.63 -0.40 3.09
N GLY A 11 -4.34 -1.57 2.52
CA GLY A 11 -3.10 -2.30 2.73
C GLY A 11 -2.18 -2.25 1.51
N GLY A 12 -0.87 -2.16 1.73
CA GLY A 12 0.11 -2.34 0.68
C GLY A 12 1.55 -2.32 1.19
N HIS A 13 2.49 -2.34 0.26
CA HIS A 13 3.92 -2.33 0.56
C HIS A 13 4.68 -1.31 -0.29
N VAL A 14 5.87 -0.92 0.18
CA VAL A 14 6.72 0.10 -0.46
C VAL A 14 8.09 -0.42 -0.89
N ASP A 15 8.49 -1.56 -0.34
CA ASP A 15 9.59 -2.37 -0.87
C ASP A 15 9.23 -2.92 -2.25
N VAL A 16 10.26 -3.34 -2.95
CA VAL A 16 10.19 -3.87 -4.31
C VAL A 16 11.28 -4.92 -4.46
N VAL A 17 11.04 -6.00 -5.21
CA VAL A 17 12.12 -6.93 -5.56
C VAL A 17 13.27 -6.24 -6.34
N PRO A 18 14.48 -6.84 -6.36
CA PRO A 18 15.57 -6.37 -7.20
C PRO A 18 15.15 -6.12 -8.66
N ALA A 19 15.70 -5.08 -9.28
CA ALA A 19 15.39 -4.73 -10.66
C ALA A 19 15.77 -5.84 -11.65
N GLY A 20 16.84 -6.58 -11.36
CA GLY A 20 17.43 -7.54 -12.29
C GLY A 20 18.06 -6.85 -13.49
N GLU A 21 18.22 -7.61 -14.58
CA GLU A 21 18.80 -7.14 -15.84
C GLU A 21 17.72 -6.98 -16.92
N GLY A 22 18.07 -6.40 -18.07
CA GLY A 22 17.19 -6.35 -19.25
C GLY A 22 16.31 -5.10 -19.37
N TRP A 23 16.47 -4.12 -18.48
CA TRP A 23 15.78 -2.84 -18.60
C TRP A 23 16.32 -2.01 -19.77
N SER A 24 15.43 -1.40 -20.55
CA SER A 24 15.79 -0.45 -21.62
C SER A 24 16.15 0.95 -21.10
N SER A 25 15.92 1.21 -19.81
CA SER A 25 16.19 2.45 -19.09
C SER A 25 16.56 2.14 -17.64
N ASP A 26 16.90 3.16 -16.85
CA ASP A 26 17.06 2.98 -15.41
C ASP A 26 15.73 2.50 -14.79
N ALA A 27 15.77 1.39 -14.05
CA ALA A 27 14.59 0.77 -13.45
C ALA A 27 13.92 1.66 -12.39
N PHE A 28 14.65 2.58 -11.78
CA PHE A 28 14.18 3.44 -10.70
C PHE A 28 13.93 4.89 -11.13
N VAL A 29 14.15 5.20 -12.41
CA VAL A 29 13.73 6.46 -13.02
C VAL A 29 12.46 6.19 -13.83
N PRO A 30 11.27 6.62 -13.36
CA PRO A 30 10.03 6.37 -14.07
C PRO A 30 10.04 6.96 -15.48
N MET A 31 9.75 6.11 -16.47
CA MET A 31 9.59 6.52 -17.86
C MET A 31 8.13 6.42 -18.28
N GLU A 32 7.56 7.53 -18.74
CA GLU A 32 6.27 7.53 -19.43
C GLU A 32 6.48 7.25 -20.91
N LYS A 33 5.84 6.19 -21.43
CA LYS A 33 5.88 5.85 -22.85
C LYS A 33 4.58 5.17 -23.26
N GLU A 34 4.01 5.60 -24.38
CA GLU A 34 2.80 4.99 -24.98
C GLU A 34 1.62 4.85 -24.00
N GLY A 35 1.51 5.78 -23.03
CA GLY A 35 0.45 5.78 -22.02
C GLY A 35 0.73 4.91 -20.79
N PHE A 36 1.91 4.31 -20.68
CA PHE A 36 2.33 3.49 -19.54
C PHE A 36 3.49 4.14 -18.78
N ILE A 37 3.55 3.88 -17.47
CA ILE A 37 4.70 4.21 -16.63
C ILE A 37 5.54 2.94 -16.44
N TYR A 38 6.79 2.99 -16.88
CA TYR A 38 7.76 1.90 -16.72
C TYR A 38 8.73 2.26 -15.58
N ALA A 39 8.66 1.51 -14.49
CA ALA A 39 9.59 1.55 -13.37
C ALA A 39 9.45 0.29 -12.52
N ARG A 40 10.51 -0.13 -11.83
CA ARG A 40 10.42 -1.10 -10.73
C ARG A 40 9.52 -0.49 -9.65
N GLY A 41 8.49 -1.22 -9.27
CA GLY A 41 7.50 -0.73 -8.32
C GLY A 41 6.25 -0.13 -8.97
N ALA A 42 6.23 0.10 -10.29
CA ALA A 42 5.13 0.81 -10.93
C ALA A 42 3.81 0.03 -10.80
N GLN A 43 3.78 -1.25 -11.20
CA GLN A 43 2.58 -2.08 -11.06
C GLN A 43 2.48 -2.69 -9.66
N ASP A 44 3.60 -3.19 -9.14
CA ASP A 44 3.70 -3.90 -7.87
C ASP A 44 4.55 -3.10 -6.87
N MET A 45 3.95 -2.35 -5.94
CA MET A 45 2.53 -1.96 -5.92
C MET A 45 2.34 -0.45 -5.72
N LYS A 46 3.34 0.36 -6.11
CA LYS A 46 3.37 1.80 -5.80
C LYS A 46 2.26 2.58 -6.51
N SER A 47 1.78 2.15 -7.67
CA SER A 47 0.62 2.79 -8.31
C SER A 47 -0.66 2.59 -7.49
N GLY A 48 -0.89 1.39 -6.97
CA GLY A 48 -2.00 1.09 -6.06
C GLY A 48 -1.90 1.90 -4.76
N VAL A 49 -0.71 1.94 -4.14
CA VAL A 49 -0.48 2.77 -2.94
C VAL A 49 -0.71 4.26 -3.22
N ALA A 50 -0.25 4.78 -4.37
CA ALA A 50 -0.51 6.16 -4.76
C ALA A 50 -2.01 6.44 -4.94
N ALA A 51 -2.76 5.51 -5.54
CA ALA A 51 -4.21 5.61 -5.68
C ALA A 51 -4.92 5.61 -4.32
N PHE A 52 -4.48 4.79 -3.37
CA PHE A 52 -5.03 4.77 -2.01
C PHE A 52 -4.75 6.07 -1.25
N VAL A 53 -3.55 6.62 -1.35
CA VAL A 53 -3.21 7.91 -0.74
C VAL A 53 -4.10 9.03 -1.31
N ASP A 54 -4.32 9.03 -2.62
CA ASP A 54 -5.21 10.01 -3.26
C ASP A 54 -6.67 9.81 -2.82
N ALA A 55 -7.16 8.57 -2.78
CA ALA A 55 -8.50 8.25 -2.32
C ALA A 55 -8.73 8.71 -0.87
N VAL A 56 -7.83 8.37 0.06
CA VAL A 56 -7.91 8.79 1.47
C VAL A 56 -7.97 10.32 1.62
N LYS A 57 -7.30 11.05 0.73
CA LYS A 57 -7.27 12.51 0.73
C LYS A 57 -8.54 13.14 0.16
N ASN A 58 -9.11 12.56 -0.90
CA ASN A 58 -10.08 13.24 -1.75
C ASN A 58 -11.49 12.62 -1.74
N ALA A 59 -11.63 11.33 -1.41
CA ALA A 59 -12.92 10.65 -1.42
C ALA A 59 -13.70 10.87 -0.11
N ASP A 60 -15.04 10.85 -0.23
CA ASP A 60 -15.94 10.91 0.92
C ASP A 60 -16.28 9.51 1.42
N PHE A 61 -15.61 9.09 2.49
CA PHE A 61 -15.83 7.81 3.16
C PHE A 61 -16.99 7.82 4.17
N LYS A 62 -17.91 8.79 4.08
CA LYS A 62 -19.11 8.88 4.94
C LYS A 62 -18.81 8.87 6.44
N GLY A 63 -17.62 9.33 6.81
CA GLY A 63 -17.15 9.37 8.20
C GLY A 63 -16.63 8.04 8.75
N ALA A 64 -16.38 7.04 7.91
CA ALA A 64 -15.69 5.81 8.30
C ALA A 64 -14.29 6.12 8.89
N ARG A 65 -13.83 5.22 9.77
CA ARG A 65 -12.44 5.22 10.24
C ARG A 65 -11.55 4.63 9.14
N LEU A 66 -10.43 5.27 8.87
CA LEU A 66 -9.50 4.86 7.82
C LEU A 66 -8.13 4.50 8.41
N SER A 67 -7.55 3.41 7.95
CA SER A 67 -6.14 3.08 8.14
C SER A 67 -5.45 2.90 6.80
N LEU A 68 -4.24 3.40 6.69
CA LEU A 68 -3.32 3.05 5.61
C LEU A 68 -2.19 2.22 6.25
N ILE A 69 -2.18 0.92 5.99
CA ILE A 69 -1.22 -0.05 6.56
C ILE A 69 -0.19 -0.34 5.48
N LEU A 70 0.99 0.26 5.62
CA LEU A 70 2.10 0.10 4.67
C LEU A 70 3.26 -0.64 5.33
N THR A 71 3.79 -1.63 4.64
CA THR A 71 5.01 -2.33 5.05
C THR A 71 6.15 -2.13 4.05
N SER A 72 7.38 -2.40 4.48
CA SER A 72 8.58 -2.29 3.65
C SER A 72 9.35 -3.62 3.58
N ASP A 73 8.65 -4.73 3.84
CA ASP A 73 9.14 -6.09 3.80
C ASP A 73 7.93 -7.00 3.55
N GLU A 74 7.30 -6.85 2.40
CA GLU A 74 6.28 -7.79 1.91
C GLU A 74 6.94 -8.85 1.03
N GLU A 75 7.84 -8.40 0.16
CA GLU A 75 8.51 -9.22 -0.85
C GLU A 75 9.64 -10.08 -0.26
N GLY A 76 10.07 -9.77 0.97
CA GLY A 76 11.11 -10.49 1.68
C GLY A 76 10.56 -11.62 2.56
N GLU A 77 11.00 -11.67 3.82
CA GLU A 77 10.55 -12.72 4.75
C GLU A 77 9.22 -12.34 5.44
N ALA A 78 8.84 -11.06 5.40
CA ALA A 78 7.58 -10.52 5.90
C ALA A 78 7.29 -10.81 7.39
N ILE A 79 8.33 -10.95 8.20
CA ILE A 79 8.21 -11.34 9.62
C ILE A 79 7.82 -10.14 10.50
N TYR A 80 8.36 -8.96 10.20
CA TYR A 80 8.24 -7.75 11.05
C TYR A 80 7.37 -6.65 10.42
N GLY A 81 6.73 -6.96 9.30
CA GLY A 81 5.90 -6.03 8.53
C GLY A 81 4.44 -6.01 8.99
N THR A 82 3.53 -6.21 8.03
CA THR A 82 2.07 -6.15 8.23
C THR A 82 1.59 -7.01 9.40
N LYS A 83 2.18 -8.19 9.61
CA LYS A 83 1.81 -9.08 10.72
C LYS A 83 1.96 -8.40 12.09
N ALA A 84 3.11 -7.76 12.35
CA ALA A 84 3.37 -7.10 13.63
C ALA A 84 2.41 -5.93 13.88
N VAL A 85 2.03 -5.20 12.82
CA VAL A 85 1.03 -4.13 12.91
C VAL A 85 -0.34 -4.69 13.25
N LEU A 86 -0.77 -5.77 12.59
CA LEU A 86 -2.07 -6.39 12.87
C LEU A 86 -2.15 -6.97 14.29
N GLU A 87 -1.08 -7.60 14.78
CA GLU A 87 -0.98 -8.05 16.18
C GLU A 87 -1.12 -6.87 17.16
N TRP A 88 -0.40 -5.77 16.90
CA TRP A 88 -0.49 -4.55 17.71
C TRP A 88 -1.89 -3.91 17.69
N MET A 89 -2.58 -3.93 16.55
CA MET A 89 -3.96 -3.45 16.40
C MET A 89 -4.95 -4.35 17.14
N GLN A 90 -4.76 -5.67 17.08
CA GLN A 90 -5.60 -6.65 17.77
C GLN A 90 -5.56 -6.46 19.29
N GLU A 91 -4.39 -6.22 19.88
CA GLU A 91 -4.24 -5.94 21.31
C GLU A 91 -4.99 -4.68 21.78
N ARG A 92 -5.44 -3.84 20.85
CA ARG A 92 -6.06 -2.53 21.11
C ARG A 92 -7.50 -2.45 20.62
N ASP A 93 -8.09 -3.57 20.20
CA ASP A 93 -9.43 -3.62 19.59
C ASP A 93 -9.54 -2.64 18.39
N MET A 94 -8.47 -2.58 17.57
CA MET A 94 -8.33 -1.68 16.42
C MET A 94 -8.28 -2.40 15.07
N LEU A 95 -8.61 -3.70 15.01
CA LEU A 95 -8.64 -4.41 13.73
C LEU A 95 -9.72 -3.80 12.80
N PRO A 96 -9.42 -3.67 11.49
CA PRO A 96 -10.38 -3.13 10.55
C PRO A 96 -11.51 -4.12 10.26
N ASP A 97 -12.71 -3.60 10.02
CA ASP A 97 -13.87 -4.39 9.56
C ASP A 97 -13.69 -4.85 8.11
N TYR A 98 -13.08 -3.99 7.29
CA TYR A 98 -12.85 -4.22 5.87
C TYR A 98 -11.41 -3.88 5.49
N ALA A 99 -10.84 -4.67 4.57
CA ALA A 99 -9.51 -4.41 4.02
C ALA A 99 -9.53 -4.46 2.49
N VAL A 100 -8.84 -3.51 1.86
CA VAL A 100 -8.53 -3.52 0.42
C VAL A 100 -7.02 -3.49 0.30
N VAL A 101 -6.45 -4.46 -0.42
CA VAL A 101 -5.02 -4.54 -0.72
C VAL A 101 -4.80 -4.04 -2.15
N ALA A 102 -3.76 -3.24 -2.37
CA ALA A 102 -3.54 -2.57 -3.66
C ALA A 102 -2.85 -3.43 -4.75
N GLU A 103 -2.71 -4.73 -4.51
CA GLU A 103 -2.18 -5.76 -5.43
C GLU A 103 -3.17 -6.11 -6.54
#